data_AF-A0A3D5YHV6-F1
#
_entry.id   AF-A0A3D5YHV6-F1
#
_cell.length_a   1.000
_cell.length_b   1.000
_cell.length_c   1.000
_cell.angle_alpha   90.00
_cell.angle_beta   90.00
_cell.angle_gamma   90.00
#
_symmetry.space_group_name_H-M   'P 1'
#
loop_
_entity.id
_entity.type
_entity.pdbx_description
1 polymer ?
#
loop_
_entity_poly.entity_id
_entity_poly.type
_entity_poly.pdbx_seq_one_letter_code
_entity_poly.pdbx_strand_id
1 'polypeptide(L)'
;MPINPFTLIGATTKSESLSQPIKNRFVYNFHFMEYDSKEKQIIIEKYLRQYAVDFDPSILSAIAAKVDAVPREIHNLCIKMRDFAITQTQHKRIDQACFDAFLLHSKIEEGGMTPLHAKYLEILRDADRPLGIRTIAVQL
;
A
#
# COMPACT_ATOMS: atom_id res chain seq x y z
N MET A 1 -5.56 -7.18 -43.44
CA MET A 1 -6.79 -7.76 -42.86
C MET A 1 -7.40 -6.73 -41.93
N PRO A 2 -8.72 -6.46 -42.00
CA PRO A 2 -9.35 -5.51 -41.07
C PRO A 2 -9.29 -6.06 -39.62
N ILE A 3 -9.13 -5.16 -38.65
CA ILE A 3 -9.13 -5.51 -37.23
C ILE A 3 -10.56 -5.78 -36.76
N ASN A 4 -10.75 -6.82 -35.96
CA ASN A 4 -12.05 -7.06 -35.35
C ASN A 4 -12.38 -5.97 -34.32
N PRO A 5 -13.66 -5.62 -34.13
CA PRO A 5 -14.06 -4.70 -33.06
C PRO A 5 -13.58 -5.20 -31.70
N PHE A 6 -13.01 -4.29 -30.90
CA PHE A 6 -12.54 -4.59 -29.55
C PHE A 6 -12.68 -3.36 -28.66
N THR A 7 -12.64 -3.57 -27.34
CA THR A 7 -12.61 -2.50 -26.34
C THR A 7 -11.19 -2.34 -25.82
N LEU A 8 -10.60 -1.15 -26.00
CA LEU A 8 -9.29 -0.82 -25.45
C LEU A 8 -9.44 -0.23 -24.05
N ILE A 9 -8.81 -0.86 -23.06
CA ILE A 9 -8.69 -0.32 -21.70
C ILE A 9 -7.23 0.07 -21.47
N GLY A 10 -6.97 1.36 -21.27
CA GLY A 10 -5.65 1.89 -20.93
C GLY A 10 -5.56 2.26 -19.46
N ALA A 11 -4.41 2.03 -18.83
CA ALA A 11 -4.11 2.47 -17.48
C ALA A 11 -2.75 3.21 -17.47
N THR A 12 -2.68 4.36 -16.80
CA THR A 12 -1.44 5.14 -16.66
C THR A 12 -1.42 5.85 -15.31
N THR A 13 -0.23 5.95 -14.73
CA THR A 13 0.03 6.75 -13.52
C THR A 13 0.30 8.22 -13.85
N LYS A 14 0.48 8.55 -15.14
CA LYS A 14 0.74 9.91 -15.64
C LYS A 14 -0.12 10.17 -16.86
N SER A 15 -1.41 10.42 -16.65
CA SER A 15 -2.36 10.77 -17.71
C SER A 15 -1.88 11.98 -18.51
N GLU A 16 -1.24 12.95 -17.85
CA GLU A 16 -0.74 14.17 -18.52
C GLU A 16 0.41 13.94 -19.49
N SER A 17 1.12 12.82 -19.39
CA SER A 17 2.17 12.48 -20.35
C SER A 17 1.63 11.91 -21.67
N LEU A 18 0.32 11.64 -21.77
CA LEU A 18 -0.29 11.17 -23.02
C LEU A 18 -0.57 12.34 -23.97
N SER A 19 -0.29 12.13 -25.26
CA SER A 19 -0.59 13.11 -26.29
C SER A 19 -2.11 13.30 -26.46
N GLN A 20 -2.53 14.53 -26.77
CA GLN A 20 -3.95 14.86 -26.97
C GLN A 20 -4.65 13.96 -28.02
N PRO A 21 -4.03 13.59 -29.16
CA PRO A 21 -4.66 12.71 -30.14
C PRO A 21 -5.01 11.31 -29.61
N ILE A 22 -4.27 10.81 -28.62
CA ILE A 22 -4.56 9.52 -27.97
C ILE A 22 -5.67 9.71 -26.93
N LYS A 23 -5.56 10.73 -26.07
CA LYS A 23 -6.59 11.04 -25.06
C LYS A 23 -7.98 11.20 -25.69
N ASN A 24 -8.08 11.90 -26.81
CA ASN A 24 -9.35 12.13 -27.51
C ASN A 24 -10.02 10.85 -28.06
N ARG A 25 -9.32 9.71 -28.12
CA ARG A 25 -9.88 8.42 -28.54
C ARG A 25 -10.54 7.65 -27.40
N PHE A 26 -10.33 8.08 -26.15
CA PHE A 26 -10.97 7.47 -24.97
C PHE A 26 -12.19 8.30 -24.56
N VAL A 27 -13.38 7.74 -24.81
CA VAL A 27 -14.66 8.38 -24.42
C VAL A 27 -14.82 8.40 -22.90
N TYR A 28 -14.41 7.31 -22.23
CA TYR A 28 -14.49 7.17 -20.78
C TYR A 28 -13.11 7.38 -20.15
N ASN A 29 -13.06 8.26 -19.17
CA ASN A 29 -11.86 8.56 -18.39
C ASN A 29 -12.19 8.40 -16.91
N PHE A 30 -11.48 7.51 -16.23
CA PHE A 30 -11.64 7.28 -14.80
C PHE A 30 -10.36 7.66 -14.08
N HIS A 31 -10.49 8.40 -12.99
CA HIS A 31 -9.39 8.72 -12.11
C HIS A 31 -9.60 8.01 -10.78
N PHE A 32 -8.63 7.18 -10.41
CA PHE A 32 -8.65 6.49 -9.13
C PHE A 32 -8.05 7.41 -8.08
N MET A 33 -8.86 7.72 -7.07
CA MET A 33 -8.42 8.45 -5.89
C MET A 33 -7.85 7.49 -4.87
N GLU A 34 -7.06 8.03 -3.94
CA GLU A 34 -6.65 7.31 -2.74
C GLU A 34 -7.86 6.92 -1.90
N TYR A 35 -7.79 5.74 -1.29
CA TYR A 35 -8.83 5.23 -0.42
C TYR A 35 -8.80 5.91 0.95
N ASP A 36 -9.97 6.34 1.42
CA ASP A 36 -10.08 6.94 2.73
C ASP A 36 -9.90 5.92 3.87
N SER A 37 -9.82 6.40 5.11
CA SER A 37 -9.60 5.50 6.26
C SER A 37 -10.71 4.46 6.46
N LYS A 38 -11.96 4.75 6.09
CA LYS A 38 -13.08 3.80 6.24
C LYS A 38 -13.01 2.75 5.13
N GLU A 39 -12.73 3.17 3.90
CA GLU A 39 -12.53 2.27 2.78
C GLU A 39 -11.34 1.33 3.03
N LYS A 40 -10.24 1.84 3.61
CA LYS A 40 -9.12 1.00 4.07
C LYS A 40 -9.57 -0.08 5.04
N GLN A 41 -10.36 0.26 6.05
CA GLN A 41 -10.86 -0.72 7.02
C GLN A 41 -11.71 -1.80 6.35
N ILE A 42 -12.58 -1.43 5.40
CA ILE A 42 -13.38 -2.39 4.61
C ILE A 42 -12.48 -3.33 3.81
N ILE A 43 -11.43 -2.80 3.18
CA ILE A 43 -10.48 -3.59 2.39
C ILE A 43 -9.69 -4.55 3.30
N ILE A 44 -9.19 -4.07 4.45
CA ILE A 44 -8.48 -4.88 5.44
C ILE A 44 -9.37 -6.02 5.93
N GLU A 45 -10.60 -5.70 6.36
CA GLU A 45 -11.55 -6.67 6.86
C GLU A 45 -11.83 -7.76 5.82
N LYS A 46 -12.05 -7.35 4.56
CA LYS A 46 -12.27 -8.26 3.45
C LYS A 46 -11.09 -9.21 3.25
N TYR A 47 -9.84 -8.71 3.27
CA TYR A 47 -8.66 -9.57 3.11
C TYR A 47 -8.46 -10.51 4.30
N LEU A 48 -8.60 -10.03 5.53
CA LEU A 48 -8.47 -10.89 6.72
C LEU A 48 -9.51 -12.02 6.71
N ARG A 49 -10.76 -11.71 6.38
CA ARG A 49 -11.82 -12.72 6.18
C ARG A 49 -11.49 -13.69 5.05
N GLN A 50 -11.01 -13.19 3.91
CA GLN A 50 -10.59 -14.03 2.77
C GLN A 50 -9.50 -15.03 3.17
N TYR A 51 -8.63 -14.67 4.10
CA TYR A 51 -7.57 -15.54 4.60
C TYR A 51 -7.95 -16.42 5.79
N ALA A 52 -9.22 -16.40 6.21
CA ALA A 52 -9.71 -17.10 7.40
C ALA A 52 -8.85 -16.78 8.64
N VAL A 53 -8.52 -15.49 8.80
CA VAL A 53 -7.86 -14.96 9.99
C VAL A 53 -8.95 -14.47 10.94
N ASP A 54 -8.90 -14.91 12.19
CA ASP A 54 -9.74 -14.34 13.24
C ASP A 54 -9.15 -13.01 13.69
N PHE A 55 -9.98 -12.00 13.95
CA PHE A 55 -9.50 -10.71 14.42
C PHE A 55 -10.54 -10.00 15.28
N ASP A 56 -10.08 -9.11 16.15
CA ASP A 56 -10.97 -8.16 16.83
C ASP A 56 -11.26 -6.97 15.90
N PRO A 57 -12.52 -6.67 15.54
CA PRO A 57 -12.86 -5.52 14.69
C PRO A 57 -12.31 -4.18 15.18
N SER A 58 -12.03 -4.02 16.47
CA SER A 58 -11.44 -2.80 17.04
C SER A 58 -10.08 -2.46 16.44
N ILE A 59 -9.29 -3.46 16.02
CA ILE A 59 -7.93 -3.27 15.49
C ILE A 59 -7.91 -2.71 14.07
N LEU A 60 -9.02 -2.81 13.32
CA LEU A 60 -9.05 -2.44 11.90
C LEU A 60 -8.64 -0.97 11.70
N SER A 61 -9.05 -0.10 12.61
CA SER A 61 -8.69 1.31 12.62
C SER A 61 -7.17 1.53 12.79
N ALA A 62 -6.55 0.79 13.71
CA ALA A 62 -5.12 0.84 13.95
C ALA A 62 -4.31 0.29 12.78
N ILE A 63 -4.75 -0.81 12.16
CA ILE A 63 -4.13 -1.34 10.93
C ILE A 63 -4.22 -0.32 9.81
N ALA A 64 -5.39 0.30 9.60
CA ALA A 64 -5.59 1.30 8.56
C ALA A 64 -4.67 2.52 8.73
N ALA A 65 -4.31 2.89 9.96
CA ALA A 65 -3.36 3.98 10.23
C ALA A 65 -1.89 3.63 9.93
N LYS A 66 -1.56 2.34 9.79
CA LYS A 66 -0.20 1.83 9.57
C LYS A 66 0.07 1.42 8.12
N VAL A 67 -0.83 1.74 7.19
CA VAL A 67 -0.70 1.39 5.78
C VAL A 67 -1.18 2.51 4.87
N ASP A 68 -0.47 2.66 3.75
CA ASP A 68 -0.84 3.59 2.68
C ASP A 68 -2.22 3.26 2.10
N ALA A 69 -2.83 4.28 1.49
CA ALA A 69 -4.13 4.21 0.82
C ALA A 69 -4.12 3.46 -0.51
N VAL A 70 -3.32 2.39 -0.61
CA VAL A 70 -3.14 1.58 -1.82
C VAL A 70 -3.56 0.14 -1.51
N PRO A 71 -4.62 -0.40 -2.18
CA PRO A 71 -5.15 -1.74 -1.88
C PRO A 71 -4.10 -2.85 -1.98
N ARG A 72 -3.14 -2.71 -2.89
CA ARG A 72 -2.03 -3.66 -3.04
C ARG A 72 -1.13 -3.70 -1.79
N GLU A 73 -0.83 -2.56 -1.19
CA GLU A 73 -0.03 -2.51 0.04
C GLU A 73 -0.81 -3.05 1.24
N ILE A 74 -2.10 -2.72 1.33
CA ILE A 74 -3.02 -3.28 2.33
C ILE A 74 -3.08 -4.82 2.25
N HIS A 75 -3.20 -5.35 1.04
CA HIS A 75 -3.19 -6.78 0.78
C HIS A 75 -1.91 -7.44 1.28
N ASN A 76 -0.75 -6.89 0.90
CA ASN A 76 0.55 -7.39 1.31
C ASN A 76 0.73 -7.34 2.84
N LEU A 77 0.24 -6.27 3.49
CA LEU A 77 0.25 -6.14 4.94
C LEU A 77 -0.59 -7.25 5.59
N CYS A 78 -1.81 -7.49 5.11
CA CYS A 78 -2.69 -8.54 5.63
C CYS A 78 -2.05 -9.94 5.50
N ILE A 79 -1.35 -10.23 4.40
CA ILE A 79 -0.59 -11.48 4.22
C ILE A 79 0.51 -11.58 5.28
N LYS A 80 1.32 -10.53 5.48
CA LYS A 80 2.39 -10.51 6.47
C LYS A 80 1.85 -10.70 7.89
N MET A 81 0.76 -10.01 8.23
CA MET A 81 0.10 -10.12 9.53
C MET A 81 -0.46 -11.52 9.76
N ARG A 82 -1.09 -12.13 8.76
CA ARG A 82 -1.53 -13.53 8.81
C ARG A 82 -0.36 -14.46 9.09
N ASP A 83 0.71 -14.35 8.32
CA ASP A 83 1.86 -15.24 8.44
C ASP A 83 2.52 -15.09 9.82
N PHE A 84 2.63 -13.86 10.32
CA PHE A 84 3.07 -13.59 11.68
C PHE A 84 2.13 -14.23 12.72
N ALA A 85 0.82 -14.03 12.60
CA ALA A 85 -0.17 -14.59 13.52
C ALA A 85 -0.17 -16.12 13.54
N ILE A 86 0.07 -16.79 12.40
CA ILE A 86 0.22 -18.25 12.31
C ILE A 86 1.46 -18.72 13.10
N THR A 87 2.56 -17.96 13.06
CA THR A 87 3.78 -18.34 13.78
C THR A 87 3.69 -18.08 15.29
N GLN A 88 2.96 -17.05 15.71
CA GLN A 88 2.87 -16.64 17.11
C GLN A 88 1.68 -17.24 17.85
N THR A 89 0.60 -17.58 17.14
CA THR A 89 -0.65 -18.04 17.75
C THR A 89 -1.07 -19.39 17.16
N GLN A 90 -1.58 -20.29 17.98
CA GLN A 90 -2.12 -21.56 17.49
C GLN A 90 -3.42 -21.39 16.67
N HIS A 91 -4.09 -20.24 16.80
CA HIS A 91 -5.45 -20.02 16.29
C HIS A 91 -5.56 -18.98 15.17
N LYS A 92 -4.44 -18.50 14.59
CA LYS A 92 -4.46 -17.49 13.52
C LYS A 92 -5.31 -16.26 13.87
N ARG A 93 -5.17 -15.78 15.10
CA ARG A 93 -5.95 -14.65 15.62
C ARG A 93 -5.08 -13.41 15.74
N ILE A 94 -5.59 -12.29 15.23
CA ILE A 94 -4.98 -10.97 15.40
C ILE A 94 -5.80 -10.18 16.41
N ASP A 95 -5.26 -10.03 17.61
CA ASP A 95 -5.71 -9.08 18.61
C ASP A 95 -4.71 -7.92 18.73
N GLN A 96 -4.96 -6.99 19.66
CA GLN A 96 -4.06 -5.84 19.87
C GLN A 96 -2.64 -6.27 20.21
N ALA A 97 -2.46 -7.29 21.07
CA ALA A 97 -1.13 -7.76 21.47
C ALA A 97 -0.36 -8.39 20.30
N CYS A 98 -1.02 -9.21 19.48
CA CYS A 98 -0.44 -9.77 18.27
C CYS A 98 -0.07 -8.66 17.27
N PHE A 99 -0.91 -7.64 17.13
CA PHE A 99 -0.65 -6.51 16.24
C PHE A 99 0.54 -5.67 16.71
N ASP A 100 0.63 -5.38 18.01
CA ASP A 100 1.76 -4.64 18.59
C ASP A 100 3.08 -5.41 18.43
N ALA A 101 3.06 -6.72 18.66
CA ALA A 101 4.21 -7.60 18.42
C ALA A 101 4.60 -7.64 16.93
N PHE A 102 3.62 -7.64 16.03
CA PHE A 102 3.85 -7.57 14.60
C PHE A 102 4.50 -6.23 14.19
N LEU A 103 4.04 -5.10 14.74
CA LEU A 103 4.62 -3.79 14.46
C LEU A 103 6.07 -3.71 14.96
N LEU A 104 6.34 -4.22 16.16
CA LEU A 104 7.70 -4.27 16.71
C LEU A 104 8.64 -5.12 15.84
N HIS A 105 8.15 -6.26 15.33
CA HIS A 105 8.93 -7.14 14.46
C HIS A 105 9.15 -6.54 13.06
N SER A 106 8.11 -5.96 12.48
CA SER A 106 8.14 -5.42 11.12
C SER A 106 8.79 -4.04 11.00
N LYS A 107 8.96 -3.34 12.13
CA LYS A 107 9.48 -1.96 12.20
C LYS A 107 8.66 -0.98 11.35
N ILE A 108 7.34 -1.20 11.29
CA ILE A 108 6.41 -0.31 10.59
C ILE A 108 5.92 0.74 11.58
N GLU A 109 6.08 2.01 11.21
CA GLU A 109 5.62 3.15 12.00
C GLU A 109 4.29 3.72 11.45
N GLU A 110 3.88 4.89 11.94
CA GLU A 110 2.69 5.59 11.41
C GLU A 110 2.79 5.87 9.92
N GLY A 111 1.65 5.84 9.23
CA GLY A 111 1.60 6.08 7.79
C GLY A 111 2.33 5.04 6.95
N GLY A 112 2.68 3.87 7.50
CA GLY A 112 3.42 2.85 6.76
C GLY A 112 4.91 3.16 6.59
N MET A 113 5.46 4.08 7.40
CA MET A 113 6.87 4.40 7.34
C MET A 113 7.72 3.17 7.72
N THR A 114 8.77 2.91 6.95
CA THR A 114 9.65 1.74 7.11
C THR A 114 11.10 2.20 7.35
N PRO A 115 12.01 1.31 7.76
CA PRO A 115 13.42 1.67 7.93
C PRO A 115 14.07 2.23 6.66
N LEU A 116 13.58 1.82 5.47
CA LEU A 116 14.04 2.38 4.21
C LEU A 116 13.63 3.86 4.08
N HIS A 117 12.39 4.20 4.44
CA HIS A 117 11.90 5.59 4.48
C HIS A 117 12.71 6.44 5.47
N ALA A 118 13.02 5.90 6.66
CA ALA A 118 13.91 6.59 7.61
C ALA A 118 15.29 6.85 7.01
N LYS A 119 15.88 5.87 6.30
CA LYS A 119 17.16 6.03 5.61
C LYS A 119 17.13 7.13 4.55
N TYR A 120 16.04 7.25 3.77
CA TYR A 120 15.86 8.38 2.85
C TYR A 120 15.92 9.73 3.59
N LEU A 121 15.22 9.86 4.71
CA LEU A 121 15.19 11.09 5.49
C LEU A 121 16.54 11.38 6.15
N GLU A 122 17.26 10.37 6.63
CA GLU A 122 18.61 10.50 7.18
C GLU A 122 19.58 11.03 6.12
N ILE A 123 19.59 10.45 4.92
CA ILE A 123 20.41 10.92 3.79
C ILE A 123 20.12 12.39 3.48
N LEU A 124 18.84 12.78 3.48
CA LEU A 124 18.43 14.15 3.21
C LEU A 124 18.78 15.11 4.35
N ARG A 125 18.64 14.67 5.60
CA ARG A 125 18.98 15.46 6.80
C ARG A 125 20.47 15.75 6.88
N ASP A 126 21.30 14.76 6.55
CA ASP A 126 22.76 14.86 6.66
C ASP A 126 23.37 15.57 5.43
N ALA A 127 22.55 15.95 4.45
CA ALA A 127 23.00 16.65 3.26
C ALA A 127 23.09 18.17 3.50
N ASP A 128 24.28 18.73 3.36
CA ASP A 128 24.52 20.19 3.43
C ASP A 128 24.00 20.97 2.21
N ARG A 129 23.44 20.27 1.21
CA ARG A 129 22.93 20.86 -0.04
C ARG A 129 21.83 20.00 -0.65
N PRO A 130 20.98 20.57 -1.53
CA PRO A 130 20.00 19.78 -2.27
C PRO A 130 20.66 18.64 -3.05
N LEU A 131 20.13 17.43 -2.87
CA LEU A 131 20.60 16.22 -3.56
C LEU A 131 19.72 15.92 -4.78
N GLY A 132 20.35 15.51 -5.87
CA GLY A 132 19.63 14.96 -7.02
C GLY A 132 19.14 13.54 -6.73
N ILE A 133 18.02 13.15 -7.34
CA ILE A 133 17.41 11.80 -7.18
C ILE A 133 18.42 10.68 -7.44
N ARG A 134 19.31 10.84 -8.43
CA ARG A 134 20.36 9.86 -8.74
C ARG A 134 21.38 9.69 -7.60
N THR A 135 21.71 10.77 -6.90
CA THR A 135 22.66 10.73 -5.78
C THR A 135 22.04 10.01 -4.58
N ILE A 136 20.77 10.30 -4.28
CA ILE A 136 20.01 9.61 -3.25
C ILE A 136 19.93 8.11 -3.57
N ALA A 137 19.66 7.75 -4.84
CA ALA A 137 19.60 6.36 -5.29
C ALA A 137 20.90 5.58 -5.10
N VAL A 138 22.07 6.23 -5.15
CA VAL A 138 23.39 5.60 -4.95
C VAL A 138 23.74 5.44 -3.47
N GLN A 139 23.17 6.28 -2.59
CA GLN A 139 23.46 6.27 -1.15
C GLN A 139 22.53 5.38 -0.32
N LEU A 140 21.39 4.95 -0.90
CA LEU A 140 20.51 3.92 -0.34
C LEU A 140 21.13 2.53 -0.40
#